data_AF-A0A914PZA5-F1
#
_entry.id   AF-A0A914PZA5-F1
#
_cell.length_a   1.000
_cell.length_b   1.000
_cell.length_c   1.000
_cell.angle_alpha   90.00
_cell.angle_beta   90.00
_cell.angle_gamma   90.00
#
_symmetry.space_group_name_H-M   'P 1'
#
loop_
_entity.id
_entity.type
_entity.pdbx_description
1 polymer ?
#
loop_
_entity_poly.entity_id
_entity_poly.type
_entity_poly.pdbx_seq_one_letter_code
_entity_poly.pdbx_strand_id
1 'polypeptide(L)'
;MYLFGLENIPFVIPLLLFFIYYFTKVRELLLLSTTINRFTAICYPYNQKKIWNKFLIPIIAFCLIFPLLLTFHIFTGKGIIVPFLENSTDSYVMDVRKTILPVNNALLNAIHTSTTSFCSLILNIISFATLYIRTRNITINTNKIPNKSEIHLFLISCIDFAFDCIAVAQQVYAYSFVVRQIYYDPVFDRLYLIYPWIYDLINLSRPYLLIAMCKQMRNVFFQFFEPKIRIVQISTSGNAGTLS
;
A
#
# COMPACT_ATOMS: atom_id res chain seq x y z
N MET A 1 -6.96 -28.06 -33.02
CA MET A 1 -7.88 -27.24 -32.21
C MET A 1 -8.29 -28.08 -31.00
N TYR A 2 -7.37 -28.22 -30.04
CA TYR A 2 -7.63 -28.94 -28.80
C TYR A 2 -8.20 -27.96 -27.78
N LEU A 3 -9.52 -27.90 -27.70
CA LEU A 3 -10.25 -27.43 -26.51
C LEU A 3 -9.98 -28.45 -25.40
N PHE A 4 -8.77 -28.44 -24.82
CA PHE A 4 -8.50 -29.19 -23.61
C PHE A 4 -9.28 -28.55 -22.46
N GLY A 5 -10.46 -29.10 -22.18
CA GLY A 5 -10.80 -29.73 -20.89
C GLY A 5 -10.47 -29.03 -19.57
N LEU A 6 -10.21 -27.73 -19.56
CA LEU A 6 -10.01 -26.92 -18.35
C LEU A 6 -11.33 -26.26 -17.90
N GLU A 7 -12.47 -26.92 -18.15
CA GLU A 7 -13.78 -26.48 -17.63
C GLU A 7 -13.85 -26.52 -16.10
N ASN A 8 -12.86 -27.13 -15.43
CA ASN A 8 -12.75 -27.20 -13.98
C ASN A 8 -11.35 -26.82 -13.51
N ILE A 9 -10.86 -25.62 -13.87
CA ILE A 9 -9.78 -25.06 -13.07
C ILE A 9 -10.34 -24.78 -11.68
N PRO A 10 -9.79 -25.42 -10.64
CA PRO A 10 -10.40 -25.47 -9.33
C PRO A 10 -10.58 -24.04 -8.78
N PHE A 11 -11.60 -23.90 -7.93
CA PHE A 11 -11.92 -22.77 -7.04
C PHE A 11 -10.73 -21.94 -6.53
N VAL A 12 -9.53 -22.53 -6.48
CA VAL A 12 -8.23 -21.90 -6.24
C VAL A 12 -7.97 -20.63 -7.04
N ILE A 13 -8.23 -20.57 -8.36
CA ILE A 13 -7.88 -19.35 -9.15
C ILE A 13 -8.76 -18.15 -8.79
N PRO A 14 -10.11 -18.25 -8.80
CA PRO A 14 -10.96 -17.16 -8.32
C PRO A 14 -10.64 -16.75 -6.87
N LEU A 15 -10.30 -17.72 -6.01
CA LEU A 15 -9.92 -17.46 -4.63
C LEU A 15 -8.61 -16.66 -4.52
N LEU A 16 -7.57 -17.05 -5.27
CA LEU A 16 -6.30 -16.32 -5.31
C LEU A 16 -6.50 -14.89 -5.81
N LEU A 17 -7.29 -14.71 -6.87
CA LEU A 17 -7.61 -13.39 -7.40
C LEU A 17 -8.41 -12.56 -6.40
N PHE A 18 -9.43 -13.15 -5.77
CA PHE A 18 -10.16 -12.49 -4.70
C PHE A 18 -9.20 -11.95 -3.64
N PHE A 19 -8.25 -12.75 -3.16
CA PHE A 19 -7.26 -12.30 -2.18
C PHE A 19 -6.36 -11.19 -2.73
N ILE A 20 -5.85 -11.29 -3.97
CA ILE A 20 -5.02 -10.26 -4.58
C ILE A 20 -5.76 -8.91 -4.63
N TYR A 21 -6.99 -8.90 -5.12
CA TYR A 21 -7.80 -7.68 -5.20
C TYR A 21 -8.18 -7.18 -3.80
N TYR A 22 -8.61 -8.08 -2.91
CA TYR A 22 -8.97 -7.75 -1.53
C TYR A 22 -7.81 -7.09 -0.79
N PHE A 23 -6.64 -7.72 -0.75
CA PHE A 23 -5.46 -7.17 -0.07
C PHE A 23 -4.97 -5.89 -0.72
N THR A 24 -5.11 -5.73 -2.03
CA THR A 24 -4.82 -4.45 -2.71
C THR A 24 -5.70 -3.32 -2.17
N LYS A 25 -7.00 -3.57 -2.00
CA LYS A 25 -7.95 -2.58 -1.46
C LYS A 25 -7.75 -2.32 0.04
N VAL A 26 -7.47 -3.35 0.82
CA VAL A 26 -7.08 -3.20 2.24
C VAL A 26 -5.85 -2.31 2.34
N ARG A 27 -4.83 -2.57 1.51
CA ARG A 27 -3.60 -1.78 1.47
C ARG A 27 -3.90 -0.31 1.14
N GLU A 28 -4.67 -0.01 0.10
CA GLU A 28 -5.05 1.36 -0.27
C GLU A 28 -5.71 2.13 0.90
N LEU A 29 -6.62 1.49 1.64
CA LEU A 29 -7.28 2.09 2.80
C LEU A 29 -6.34 2.27 4.01
N LEU A 30 -5.47 1.30 4.28
CA LEU A 30 -4.47 1.41 5.35
C LEU A 30 -3.48 2.55 5.07
N LEU A 31 -3.14 2.77 3.81
CA LEU A 31 -2.29 3.88 3.39
C LEU A 31 -2.98 5.21 3.61
N LEU A 32 -4.23 5.35 3.16
CA LEU A 32 -5.01 6.56 3.42
C LEU A 32 -5.11 6.83 4.94
N SER A 33 -5.36 5.79 5.74
CA SER A 33 -5.39 5.90 7.20
C SER A 33 -4.05 6.34 7.79
N THR A 34 -2.94 5.86 7.24
CA THR A 34 -1.59 6.28 7.62
C THR A 34 -1.34 7.75 7.25
N THR A 35 -1.80 8.20 6.08
CA THR A 35 -1.75 9.60 5.66
C THR A 35 -2.58 10.48 6.60
N ILE A 36 -3.79 10.07 6.97
CA ILE A 36 -4.62 10.77 7.96
C ILE A 36 -3.89 10.84 9.32
N ASN A 37 -3.23 9.75 9.74
CA ASN A 37 -2.47 9.73 10.99
C ASN A 37 -1.34 10.78 10.96
N ARG A 38 -0.54 10.79 9.90
CA ARG A 38 0.53 11.78 9.70
C ARG A 38 -0.03 13.20 9.68
N PHE A 39 -1.11 13.44 8.95
CA PHE A 39 -1.81 14.73 8.91
C PHE A 39 -2.21 15.18 10.32
N THR A 40 -2.87 14.31 11.11
CA THR A 40 -3.26 14.66 12.48
C THR A 40 -2.08 14.90 13.40
N ALA A 41 -0.94 14.21 13.20
CA ALA A 41 0.28 14.44 13.97
C ALA A 41 0.86 15.83 13.71
N ILE A 42 0.84 16.28 12.45
CA ILE A 42 1.39 17.58 12.03
C ILE A 42 0.45 18.72 12.44
N CYS A 43 -0.82 18.62 12.07
CA CYS A 43 -1.81 19.67 12.27
C CYS A 43 -2.33 19.75 13.72
N TYR A 44 -2.45 18.60 14.42
CA TYR A 44 -3.05 18.51 15.77
C TYR A 44 -2.19 17.69 16.75
N PRO A 45 -0.92 18.06 16.99
CA PRO A 45 0.02 17.24 17.76
C PRO A 45 -0.46 16.91 19.18
N TYR A 46 -1.11 17.86 19.86
CA TYR A 46 -1.57 17.67 21.25
C TYR A 46 -2.76 16.71 21.38
N ASN A 47 -3.57 16.59 20.34
CA ASN A 47 -4.79 15.77 20.37
C ASN A 47 -4.63 14.45 19.62
N GLN A 48 -3.55 14.27 18.85
CA GLN A 48 -3.30 13.08 18.04
C GLN A 48 -3.52 11.79 18.83
N LYS A 49 -2.87 11.64 20.00
CA LYS A 49 -2.99 10.42 20.82
C LYS A 49 -4.43 10.14 21.25
N LYS A 50 -5.20 11.16 21.64
CA LYS A 50 -6.60 11.01 22.06
C LYS A 50 -7.49 10.59 20.89
N ILE A 51 -7.31 11.20 19.71
CA ILE A 51 -8.06 10.88 18.49
C ILE A 51 -7.81 9.41 18.10
N TRP A 52 -6.54 9.01 17.99
CA TRP A 52 -6.21 7.67 17.53
C TRP A 52 -6.58 6.59 18.54
N ASN A 53 -6.45 6.83 19.84
CA ASN A 53 -6.94 5.87 20.85
C ASN A 53 -8.44 5.59 20.72
N LYS A 54 -9.24 6.57 20.28
CA LYS A 54 -10.69 6.41 20.09
C LYS A 54 -11.04 5.74 18.76
N PHE A 55 -10.36 6.11 17.68
CA PHE A 55 -10.75 5.72 16.32
C PHE A 55 -9.93 4.60 15.69
N LEU A 56 -8.83 4.15 16.31
CA LEU A 56 -7.95 3.14 15.72
C LEU A 56 -8.69 1.83 15.40
N ILE A 57 -9.43 1.27 16.36
CA ILE A 57 -10.15 0.00 16.17
C ILE A 57 -11.24 0.13 15.08
N PRO A 58 -12.11 1.16 15.09
CA PRO A 58 -13.06 1.38 14.00
C PRO A 58 -12.40 1.52 12.63
N ILE A 59 -11.27 2.24 12.53
CA ILE A 59 -10.55 2.43 11.27
C ILE A 59 -10.02 1.10 10.76
N ILE A 60 -9.38 0.29 11.62
CA ILE A 60 -8.87 -1.04 11.23
C ILE A 60 -10.02 -1.94 10.76
N ALA A 61 -11.13 -1.98 11.51
CA ALA A 61 -12.31 -2.75 11.12
C ALA A 61 -12.86 -2.30 9.76
N PHE A 62 -12.95 -0.99 9.53
CA PHE A 62 -13.36 -0.42 8.25
C PHE A 62 -12.41 -0.83 7.10
N CYS A 63 -11.09 -0.70 7.31
CA CYS A 63 -10.09 -1.09 6.32
C CYS A 63 -10.15 -2.57 5.94
N LEU A 64 -10.60 -3.45 6.83
CA LEU A 64 -10.69 -4.89 6.59
C LEU A 64 -12.05 -5.31 6.00
N ILE A 65 -13.14 -4.69 6.44
CA ILE A 65 -14.51 -5.07 6.05
C ILE A 65 -14.92 -4.42 4.74
N PHE A 66 -14.60 -3.13 4.53
CA PHE A 66 -15.05 -2.40 3.33
C PHE A 66 -14.55 -3.02 2.01
N PRO A 67 -13.28 -3.48 1.91
CA PRO A 67 -12.81 -4.18 0.71
C PRO A 67 -13.56 -5.47 0.36
N LEU A 68 -14.16 -6.17 1.35
CA LEU A 68 -14.99 -7.34 1.08
C LEU A 68 -16.19 -6.96 0.21
N LEU A 69 -16.85 -5.84 0.53
CA LEU A 69 -17.99 -5.34 -0.25
C LEU A 69 -17.60 -5.05 -1.70
N LEU A 70 -16.38 -4.55 -1.93
CA LEU A 70 -15.90 -4.23 -3.26
C LEU A 70 -15.48 -5.45 -4.07
N THR A 71 -15.01 -6.52 -3.43
CA THR A 71 -14.35 -7.66 -4.09
C THR A 71 -15.13 -8.96 -4.04
N PHE A 72 -16.23 -9.03 -3.27
CA PHE A 72 -17.04 -10.24 -3.11
C PHE A 72 -17.52 -10.85 -4.44
N HIS A 73 -17.78 -10.03 -5.45
CA HIS A 73 -18.21 -10.51 -6.77
C HIS A 73 -17.14 -11.33 -7.50
N ILE A 74 -15.84 -11.16 -7.17
CA ILE A 74 -14.74 -11.93 -7.78
C ILE A 74 -14.80 -13.38 -7.28
N PHE A 75 -15.15 -13.55 -6.00
CA PHE A 75 -15.29 -14.85 -5.36
C PHE A 75 -16.42 -15.68 -5.98
N THR A 76 -17.52 -15.03 -6.38
CA THR A 76 -18.66 -15.70 -7.03
C THR A 76 -18.51 -15.83 -8.55
N GLY A 77 -17.44 -15.27 -9.13
CA GLY A 77 -17.19 -15.29 -10.57
C GLY A 77 -16.65 -16.63 -11.08
N LYS A 78 -17.03 -17.00 -12.31
CA LYS A 78 -16.40 -18.12 -13.02
C LYS A 78 -15.08 -17.65 -13.63
N GLY A 79 -13.98 -18.33 -13.29
CA GLY A 79 -12.69 -18.12 -13.93
C GLY A 79 -12.57 -18.88 -15.22
N ILE A 80 -12.67 -18.18 -16.34
CA ILE A 80 -12.35 -18.74 -17.65
C ILE A 80 -10.99 -18.18 -18.04
N ILE A 81 -9.99 -19.04 -18.15
CA ILE A 81 -8.69 -18.68 -18.69
C ILE A 81 -8.82 -18.58 -20.22
N VAL A 82 -8.62 -17.39 -20.77
CA VAL A 82 -8.66 -17.12 -22.22
C VAL A 82 -7.27 -16.67 -22.67
N PRO A 83 -6.72 -17.17 -23.79
CA PRO A 83 -5.46 -16.65 -24.31
C PRO A 83 -5.55 -15.13 -24.55
N PHE A 84 -4.52 -14.38 -24.13
CA PHE A 84 -4.46 -12.92 -24.23
C PHE A 84 -4.28 -12.44 -25.67
N LEU A 85 -3.54 -13.19 -26.50
CA LEU A 85 -3.51 -13.04 -27.95
C LEU A 85 -4.07 -14.31 -28.60
N GLU A 86 -4.75 -14.13 -29.73
CA GLU A 86 -5.38 -15.20 -30.51
C GLU A 86 -4.40 -16.32 -30.95
N ASN A 87 -3.08 -16.08 -30.85
CA ASN A 87 -2.01 -17.01 -31.19
C ASN A 87 -0.93 -17.18 -30.09
N SER A 88 -1.12 -16.66 -28.87
CA SER A 88 -0.16 -16.87 -27.78
C SER A 88 -0.56 -18.06 -26.91
N THR A 89 0.34 -19.03 -26.77
CA THR A 89 0.23 -20.12 -25.78
C THR A 89 0.60 -19.67 -24.36
N ASP A 90 1.25 -18.50 -24.25
CA ASP A 90 2.04 -18.17 -23.06
C ASP A 90 1.39 -17.11 -22.17
N SER A 91 0.32 -16.47 -22.67
CA SER A 91 -0.36 -15.39 -21.94
C SER A 91 -1.84 -15.72 -21.89
N TYR A 92 -2.35 -15.90 -20.69
CA TYR A 92 -3.76 -16.11 -20.45
C TYR A 92 -4.33 -15.00 -19.56
N VAL A 93 -5.51 -14.51 -19.92
CA VAL A 93 -6.30 -13.53 -19.16
C VAL A 93 -7.66 -14.15 -18.82
N MET A 94 -8.10 -13.93 -17.59
CA MET A 94 -9.40 -14.43 -17.14
C MET A 94 -10.51 -13.58 -17.77
N ASP A 95 -11.45 -14.21 -18.48
CA ASP A 95 -12.62 -13.51 -19.01
C ASP A 95 -13.68 -13.33 -17.91
N VAL A 96 -13.57 -12.22 -17.19
CA VAL A 96 -14.53 -11.81 -16.16
C VAL A 96 -15.84 -11.28 -16.80
N ARG A 97 -15.91 -11.12 -18.14
CA ARG A 97 -17.07 -10.52 -18.84
C ARG A 97 -18.37 -11.29 -18.67
N LYS A 98 -18.33 -12.60 -18.33
CA LYS A 98 -19.53 -13.42 -18.06
C LYS A 98 -20.04 -13.33 -16.62
N THR A 99 -19.43 -12.51 -15.76
CA THR A 99 -20.02 -12.13 -14.47
C THR A 99 -20.97 -10.95 -14.66
N ILE A 100 -21.98 -10.80 -13.81
CA ILE A 100 -23.04 -9.78 -13.96
C ILE A 100 -22.51 -8.33 -13.76
N LEU A 101 -21.25 -8.14 -13.36
CA LEU A 101 -20.70 -6.83 -12.90
C LEU A 101 -19.38 -6.31 -13.56
N PRO A 102 -18.87 -6.79 -14.71
CA PRO A 102 -17.46 -6.60 -15.08
C PRO A 102 -17.08 -5.14 -15.38
N VAL A 103 -17.96 -4.41 -16.07
CA VAL A 103 -17.76 -2.99 -16.41
C VAL A 103 -17.92 -2.10 -15.18
N ASN A 104 -18.87 -2.43 -14.29
CA ASN A 104 -19.06 -1.74 -13.03
C ASN A 104 -17.83 -1.90 -12.11
N ASN A 105 -17.12 -3.03 -12.18
CA ASN A 105 -15.96 -3.28 -11.33
C ASN A 105 -14.72 -2.49 -11.73
N ALA A 106 -14.44 -2.37 -13.03
CA ALA A 106 -13.32 -1.55 -13.50
C ALA A 106 -13.55 -0.06 -13.16
N LEU A 107 -14.78 0.42 -13.39
CA LEU A 107 -15.19 1.78 -13.02
C LEU A 107 -15.12 1.99 -11.50
N LEU A 108 -15.69 1.08 -10.70
CA LEU A 108 -15.72 1.21 -9.25
C LEU A 108 -14.31 1.15 -8.65
N ASN A 109 -13.43 0.30 -9.19
CA ASN A 109 -12.03 0.26 -8.79
C ASN A 109 -11.32 1.57 -9.14
N ALA A 110 -11.54 2.11 -10.34
CA ALA A 110 -10.98 3.39 -10.77
C ALA A 110 -11.48 4.53 -9.88
N ILE A 111 -12.78 4.58 -9.55
CA ILE A 111 -13.37 5.56 -8.63
C ILE A 111 -12.74 5.43 -7.25
N HIS A 112 -12.65 4.21 -6.71
CA HIS A 112 -12.09 3.98 -5.39
C HIS A 112 -10.64 4.43 -5.30
N THR A 113 -9.77 3.94 -6.20
CA THR A 113 -8.35 4.28 -6.19
C THR A 113 -8.15 5.78 -6.47
N SER A 114 -8.91 6.37 -7.40
CA SER A 114 -8.83 7.81 -7.66
C SER A 114 -9.24 8.63 -6.43
N THR A 115 -10.30 8.21 -5.74
CA THR A 115 -10.78 8.90 -4.53
C THR A 115 -9.77 8.77 -3.39
N THR A 116 -9.23 7.58 -3.12
CA THR A 116 -8.23 7.39 -2.07
C THR A 116 -6.97 8.18 -2.34
N SER A 117 -6.49 8.19 -3.58
CA SER A 117 -5.29 8.94 -3.97
C SER A 117 -5.53 10.45 -3.95
N PHE A 118 -6.71 10.91 -4.37
CA PHE A 118 -7.07 12.33 -4.30
C PHE A 118 -7.20 12.82 -2.85
N CYS A 119 -7.82 12.05 -1.97
CA CYS A 119 -7.85 12.34 -0.53
C CYS A 119 -6.43 12.39 0.06
N SER A 120 -5.58 11.41 -0.28
CA SER A 120 -4.18 11.37 0.16
C SER A 120 -3.40 12.60 -0.31
N LEU A 121 -3.58 13.01 -1.57
CA LEU A 121 -3.01 14.22 -2.18
C LEU A 121 -3.36 15.46 -1.36
N ILE A 122 -4.65 15.69 -1.10
CA ILE A 122 -5.13 16.86 -0.36
C ILE A 122 -4.52 16.89 1.04
N LEU A 123 -4.55 15.76 1.76
CA LEU A 123 -4.01 15.65 3.11
C LEU A 123 -2.50 15.93 3.15
N ASN A 124 -1.75 15.45 2.16
CA ASN A 124 -0.32 15.70 2.06
C ASN A 124 -0.01 17.17 1.74
N ILE A 125 -0.78 17.81 0.85
CA ILE A 125 -0.62 19.25 0.56
C ILE A 125 -0.89 20.09 1.82
N ILE A 126 -1.97 19.81 2.56
CA ILE A 126 -2.28 20.57 3.78
C ILE A 126 -1.23 20.32 4.86
N SER A 127 -0.79 19.05 5.02
CA SER A 127 0.29 18.69 5.95
C SER A 127 1.57 19.46 5.62
N PHE A 128 1.93 19.54 4.34
CA PHE A 128 3.09 20.30 3.88
C PHE A 128 2.95 21.78 4.16
N ALA A 129 1.83 22.39 3.76
CA ALA A 129 1.59 23.82 3.98
C ALA A 129 1.68 24.16 5.48
N THR A 130 1.09 23.33 6.33
CA THR A 130 1.13 23.50 7.79
C THR A 130 2.55 23.39 8.33
N LEU A 131 3.30 22.38 7.89
CA LEU A 131 4.69 22.15 8.30
C LEU A 131 5.61 23.29 7.82
N TYR A 132 5.43 23.77 6.60
CA TYR A 132 6.18 24.89 6.03
C TYR A 132 5.94 26.17 6.82
N ILE A 133 4.66 26.51 7.08
CA ILE A 133 4.30 27.70 7.88
C ILE A 133 4.89 27.60 9.30
N ARG A 134 4.73 26.45 9.96
CA ARG A 134 5.28 26.22 11.31
C ARG A 134 6.80 26.34 11.31
N THR A 135 7.49 25.70 10.36
CA THR A 135 8.95 25.72 10.28
C THR A 135 9.47 27.14 10.03
N ARG A 136 8.84 27.88 9.10
CA ARG A 136 9.19 29.27 8.83
C ARG A 136 9.05 30.14 10.07
N ASN A 137 7.94 30.01 10.80
CA ASN A 137 7.70 30.79 12.02
C ASN A 137 8.68 30.45 13.15
N ILE A 138 9.04 29.17 13.31
CA ILE A 138 10.02 28.74 14.33
C ILE A 138 11.41 29.29 14.02
N THR A 139 11.86 29.18 12.76
CA THR A 139 13.17 29.69 12.33
C THR A 139 13.29 31.19 12.59
N ILE A 140 12.25 31.96 12.23
CA ILE A 140 12.23 33.42 12.41
C ILE A 140 12.23 33.81 13.89
N ASN A 141 11.42 33.14 14.72
CA ASN A 141 11.22 33.57 16.11
C ASN A 141 12.24 33.02 17.11
N THR A 142 12.92 31.91 16.81
CA THR A 142 13.72 31.21 17.82
C THR A 142 15.14 30.87 17.39
N ASN A 143 15.55 31.15 16.14
CA ASN A 143 16.83 30.70 15.56
C ASN A 143 17.11 29.19 15.79
N LYS A 144 16.08 28.38 16.04
CA LYS A 144 16.21 26.94 16.25
C LYS A 144 16.17 26.23 14.91
N ILE A 145 17.06 25.25 14.77
CA ILE A 145 17.13 24.35 13.63
C ILE A 145 15.85 23.49 13.58
N PRO A 146 15.23 23.31 12.41
CA PRO A 146 14.02 22.49 12.28
C PRO A 146 14.27 21.03 12.68
N ASN A 147 13.20 20.40 13.17
CA ASN A 147 13.22 19.02 13.60
C ASN A 147 13.42 18.07 12.40
N LYS A 148 14.60 17.45 12.30
CA LYS A 148 14.97 16.55 11.19
C LYS A 148 13.95 15.43 10.97
N SER A 149 13.32 14.93 12.04
CA SER A 149 12.33 13.85 11.95
C SER A 149 11.08 14.25 11.17
N GLU A 150 10.64 15.50 11.29
CA GLU A 150 9.47 16.03 10.56
C GLU A 150 9.78 16.18 9.07
N ILE A 151 11.00 16.63 8.73
CA ILE A 151 11.46 16.73 7.34
C ILE A 151 11.55 15.34 6.69
N HIS A 152 12.07 14.35 7.40
CA HIS A 152 12.12 12.97 6.88
C HIS A 152 10.72 12.39 6.64
N LEU A 153 9.79 12.59 7.58
CA LEU A 153 8.40 12.16 7.41
C LEU A 153 7.72 12.85 6.21
N PHE A 154 8.03 14.12 6.00
CA PHE A 154 7.55 14.86 4.84
C PHE A 154 8.11 14.29 3.52
N LEU A 155 9.42 14.07 3.44
CA LEU A 155 10.06 13.49 2.24
C LEU A 155 9.48 12.12 1.87
N ILE A 156 9.25 11.26 2.87
CA ILE A 156 8.59 9.96 2.64
C ILE A 156 7.19 10.18 2.04
N SER A 157 6.43 11.14 2.56
CA SER A 157 5.08 11.43 2.07
C SER A 157 5.06 12.00 0.65
N CYS A 158 6.08 12.77 0.25
CA CYS A 158 6.24 13.21 -1.15
C CYS A 158 6.55 12.05 -2.10
N ILE A 159 7.40 11.12 -1.69
CA ILE A 159 7.74 9.95 -2.50
C ILE A 159 6.51 9.03 -2.63
N ASP A 160 5.82 8.77 -1.51
CA ASP A 160 4.53 8.04 -1.49
C ASP A 160 3.52 8.67 -2.45
N PHE A 161 3.42 10.00 -2.43
CA PHE A 161 2.54 10.76 -3.31
C PHE A 161 2.90 10.61 -4.81
N ALA A 162 4.18 10.69 -5.15
CA ALA A 162 4.64 10.51 -6.53
C ALA A 162 4.27 9.11 -7.06
N PHE A 163 4.44 8.09 -6.24
CA PHE A 163 4.04 6.71 -6.55
C PHE A 163 2.52 6.57 -6.72
N ASP A 164 1.72 7.20 -5.86
CA ASP A 164 0.26 7.19 -5.98
C ASP A 164 -0.21 7.89 -7.28
N CYS A 165 0.45 8.98 -7.70
CA CYS A 165 0.17 9.65 -8.97
C CYS A 165 0.41 8.74 -10.19
N ILE A 166 1.52 7.99 -10.19
CA ILE A 166 1.82 7.03 -11.25
C ILE A 166 0.74 5.94 -11.30
N ALA A 167 0.35 5.41 -10.14
CA ALA A 167 -0.69 4.38 -10.05
C ALA A 167 -2.04 4.87 -10.59
N VAL A 168 -2.45 6.09 -10.23
CA VAL A 168 -3.71 6.70 -10.70
C VAL A 168 -3.67 6.94 -12.20
N ALA A 169 -2.60 7.56 -12.71
CA ALA A 169 -2.46 7.83 -14.14
C ALA A 169 -2.57 6.54 -14.96
N GLN A 170 -1.94 5.47 -14.48
CA GLN A 170 -2.01 4.17 -15.11
C GLN A 170 -3.41 3.54 -15.05
N GLN A 171 -4.10 3.60 -13.91
CA GLN A 171 -5.48 3.07 -13.81
C GLN A 171 -6.46 3.85 -14.70
N VAL A 172 -6.35 5.18 -14.76
CA VAL A 172 -7.17 6.02 -15.62
C VAL A 172 -6.93 5.69 -17.10
N TYR A 173 -5.66 5.49 -17.48
CA TYR A 173 -5.31 5.07 -18.83
C TYR A 173 -5.85 3.68 -19.16
N ALA A 174 -5.72 2.71 -18.25
CA ALA A 174 -6.27 1.37 -18.42
C ALA A 174 -7.80 1.35 -18.54
N TYR A 175 -8.49 2.13 -17.70
CA TYR A 175 -9.94 2.29 -17.79
C TYR A 175 -10.35 2.91 -19.14
N SER A 176 -9.64 3.96 -19.58
CA SER A 176 -9.91 4.62 -20.85
C SER A 176 -9.77 3.68 -22.04
N PHE A 177 -8.79 2.78 -22.00
CA PHE A 177 -8.59 1.75 -23.03
C PHE A 177 -9.75 0.73 -23.04
N VAL A 178 -10.14 0.21 -21.87
CA VAL A 178 -11.26 -0.74 -21.73
C VAL A 178 -12.58 -0.15 -22.22
N VAL A 179 -12.88 1.10 -21.86
CA VAL A 179 -14.14 1.76 -22.24
C VAL A 179 -14.19 2.12 -23.71
N ARG A 180 -13.09 2.60 -24.29
CA ARG A 180 -13.08 3.06 -25.68
C ARG A 180 -13.00 1.93 -26.70
N GLN A 181 -12.86 0.67 -26.28
CA GLN A 181 -12.68 -0.50 -27.15
C GLN A 181 -11.67 -0.24 -28.28
N ILE A 182 -10.59 0.49 -27.97
CA ILE A 182 -9.61 0.87 -28.98
C ILE A 182 -8.92 -0.41 -29.44
N TYR A 183 -9.04 -0.70 -30.73
CA TYR A 183 -8.29 -1.74 -31.40
C TYR A 183 -6.80 -1.53 -31.12
N TYR A 184 -6.18 -2.49 -30.42
CA TYR A 184 -4.75 -2.68 -30.20
C TYR A 184 -3.88 -1.40 -30.20
N ASP A 185 -3.55 -0.89 -29.01
CA ASP A 185 -2.56 0.18 -28.85
C ASP A 185 -1.22 -0.40 -28.36
N PRO A 186 -0.13 -0.34 -29.15
CA PRO A 186 1.17 -0.86 -28.76
C PRO A 186 1.77 -0.14 -27.54
N VAL A 187 1.30 1.08 -27.21
CA VAL A 187 1.70 1.79 -26.00
C VAL A 187 1.09 1.14 -24.76
N PHE A 188 -0.17 0.69 -24.86
CA PHE A 188 -0.86 0.00 -23.77
C PHE A 188 -0.17 -1.32 -23.42
N ASP A 189 0.22 -2.12 -24.40
CA ASP A 189 0.93 -3.38 -24.17
C ASP A 189 2.26 -3.19 -23.44
N ARG A 190 3.05 -2.18 -23.84
CA ARG A 190 4.32 -1.84 -23.17
C ARG A 190 4.09 -1.37 -21.73
N LEU A 191 3.06 -0.55 -21.50
CA LEU A 191 2.69 -0.11 -20.15
C LEU A 191 2.24 -1.28 -19.28
N TYR A 192 1.53 -2.24 -19.86
CA TYR A 192 1.09 -3.45 -19.16
C TYR A 192 2.27 -4.36 -18.80
N LEU A 193 3.30 -4.42 -19.65
CA LEU A 193 4.53 -5.18 -19.38
C LEU A 193 5.35 -4.58 -18.21
N ILE A 194 5.35 -3.26 -18.08
CA ILE A 194 6.05 -2.54 -17.00
C ILE A 194 5.21 -2.52 -15.70
N TYR A 195 3.91 -2.81 -15.80
CA TYR A 195 2.96 -2.72 -14.68
C TYR A 195 3.37 -3.46 -13.40
N PRO A 196 3.82 -4.74 -13.47
CA PRO A 196 4.19 -5.47 -12.26
C PRO A 196 5.35 -4.79 -11.53
N TRP A 197 6.34 -4.30 -12.28
CA TRP A 197 7.51 -3.60 -11.75
C TRP A 197 7.14 -2.31 -11.05
N ILE A 198 6.20 -1.53 -11.62
CA ILE A 198 5.69 -0.31 -10.99
C ILE A 198 4.98 -0.68 -9.67
N TYR A 199 4.12 -1.69 -9.68
CA TYR A 199 3.41 -2.12 -8.47
C TYR A 199 4.35 -2.65 -7.40
N ASP A 200 5.36 -3.43 -7.77
CA ASP A 200 6.39 -3.90 -6.85
C ASP A 200 7.16 -2.73 -6.26
N LEU A 201 7.58 -1.75 -7.06
CA LEU A 201 8.22 -0.53 -6.57
C LEU A 201 7.31 0.25 -5.61
N ILE A 202 6.03 0.41 -5.92
CA ILE A 202 5.06 1.09 -5.04
C ILE A 202 4.88 0.32 -3.72
N ASN A 203 4.84 -1.00 -3.77
CA ASN A 203 4.63 -1.86 -2.60
C ASN A 203 5.86 -1.93 -1.70
N LEU A 204 7.04 -2.05 -2.32
CA LEU A 204 8.32 -2.24 -1.64
C LEU A 204 8.91 -0.91 -1.17
N SER A 205 8.71 0.18 -1.91
CA SER A 205 9.27 1.50 -1.56
C SER A 205 8.91 1.91 -0.15
N ARG A 206 7.67 1.71 0.30
CA ARG A 206 7.20 2.18 1.61
C ARG A 206 7.94 1.58 2.80
N PRO A 207 8.03 0.24 2.96
CA PRO A 207 8.82 -0.35 4.04
C PRO A 207 10.30 0.00 3.92
N TYR A 208 10.87 0.03 2.71
CA TYR A 208 12.29 0.41 2.53
C TYR A 208 12.56 1.87 2.88
N LEU A 209 11.67 2.79 2.52
CA LEU A 209 11.76 4.22 2.86
C LEU A 209 11.63 4.43 4.37
N LEU A 210 10.72 3.70 5.03
CA LEU A 210 10.59 3.73 6.48
C LEU A 210 11.87 3.25 7.17
N ILE A 211 12.45 2.14 6.72
CA ILE A 211 13.72 1.63 7.28
C ILE A 211 14.88 2.61 6.99
N ALA A 212 14.95 3.16 5.79
CA ALA A 212 16.03 4.08 5.40
C ALA A 212 15.97 5.41 6.19
N MET A 213 14.77 5.96 6.37
CA MET A 213 14.58 7.30 6.93
C MET A 213 14.30 7.33 8.43
N CYS A 214 13.70 6.27 9.01
CA CYS A 214 13.37 6.22 10.43
C CYS A 214 14.43 5.46 11.23
N LYS A 215 15.21 6.18 12.06
CA LYS A 215 16.22 5.57 12.95
C LYS A 215 15.60 4.51 13.88
N GLN A 216 14.40 4.77 14.40
CA GLN A 216 13.74 3.83 15.32
C GLN A 216 13.36 2.52 14.61
N MET A 217 12.75 2.59 13.43
CA MET A 217 12.43 1.39 12.64
C MET A 217 13.68 0.64 12.22
N ARG A 218 14.73 1.35 11.82
CA ARG A 218 16.04 0.76 11.51
C ARG A 218 16.65 0.00 12.69
N ASN A 219 16.60 0.58 13.89
CA ASN A 219 17.09 -0.08 15.10
C ASN A 219 16.29 -1.36 15.40
N VAL A 220 14.95 -1.30 15.33
CA VAL A 220 14.10 -2.47 15.52
C VAL A 220 14.37 -3.53 14.45
N PHE A 221 14.52 -3.12 13.19
CA PHE A 221 14.85 -4.01 12.09
C PHE A 221 16.20 -4.72 12.33
N PHE A 222 17.25 -4.00 12.72
CA PHE A 222 18.55 -4.63 13.01
C PHE A 222 18.53 -5.53 14.25
N GLN A 223 17.70 -5.24 15.27
CA GLN A 223 17.51 -6.14 16.41
C GLN A 223 16.96 -7.51 16.03
N PHE A 224 16.24 -7.64 14.90
CA PHE A 224 15.82 -8.95 14.39
C PHE A 224 16.98 -9.75 13.79
N PHE A 225 18.04 -9.09 13.31
CA PHE A 225 19.21 -9.73 12.69
C PHE A 225 20.40 -9.88 13.65
N GLU A 226 20.41 -9.14 14.77
CA GLU A 226 21.42 -9.35 15.81
C GLU A 226 21.21 -10.71 16.48
N PRO A 227 22.21 -11.60 16.48
CA PRO A 227 22.12 -12.85 17.23
C PRO A 227 21.96 -12.51 18.71
N LYS A 228 20.89 -12.99 19.33
CA LYS A 228 20.71 -12.90 20.78
C LYS A 228 21.79 -13.75 21.46
N ILE A 229 22.96 -13.16 21.70
CA ILE A 229 23.99 -13.75 22.54
C ILE A 229 23.41 -13.76 23.96
N ARG A 230 22.79 -14.89 24.36
CA ARG A 230 22.49 -15.16 25.76
C ARG A 230 23.83 -15.29 26.46
N ILE A 231 24.29 -14.21 27.06
CA ILE A 231 25.32 -14.29 28.10
C ILE A 231 24.64 -14.98 29.27
N VAL A 232 24.78 -16.30 29.33
CA VAL A 232 24.49 -17.06 30.55
C VAL A 232 25.49 -16.56 31.57
N GLN A 233 25.04 -15.68 32.47
CA GLN A 233 25.81 -15.36 33.67
C GLN A 233 25.92 -16.66 34.47
N ILE A 234 27.01 -17.39 34.29
CA ILE A 234 27.42 -18.45 35.21
C ILE A 234 27.81 -17.70 36.48
N SER A 235 26.88 -17.61 37.42
CA SER A 235 27.16 -17.18 38.77
C SER A 235 28.13 -18.18 39.38
N THR A 236 29.43 -17.88 39.32
CA THR A 236 30.44 -18.53 40.15
C THR A 236 30.21 -18.10 41.59
N SER A 237 29.24 -18.73 42.26
CA SER A 237 29.16 -18.74 43.72
C SER A 237 30.30 -19.60 44.27
N GLY A 238 31.52 -19.09 44.19
CA GLY A 238 32.69 -19.67 44.84
C GLY A 238 32.89 -18.98 46.18
N ASN A 239 32.49 -19.66 47.25
CA ASN A 239 32.63 -19.27 48.65
C ASN A 239 33.96 -18.56 48.96
N ALA A 240 33.87 -17.32 49.41
CA ALA A 240 34.92 -16.68 50.20
C ALA A 240 34.94 -17.36 51.58
N GLY A 241 35.81 -18.36 51.72
CA GLY A 241 36.14 -18.96 53.01
C GLY A 241 36.80 -17.91 53.91
N THR A 242 36.16 -17.67 55.04
CA THR A 242 36.71 -16.96 56.19
C THR A 242 37.86 -17.76 56.79
N LEU A 243 39.07 -17.20 56.73
CA LEU A 243 40.21 -17.64 57.54
C LEU A 243 40.40 -16.64 58.68
N SER A 244 40.00 -17.10 59.86
CA SER A 244 40.45 -16.66 61.18
C SER A 244 41.93 -16.94 61.39
#